data_AF-A0A530ZMW4-F1
#
_entry.id   AF-A0A530ZMW4-F1
#
_cell.length_a   1.000
_cell.length_b   1.000
_cell.length_c   1.000
_cell.angle_alpha   90.00
_cell.angle_beta   90.00
_cell.angle_gamma   90.00
#
_symmetry.space_group_name_H-M   'P 1'
#
loop_
_entity.id
_entity.type
_entity.pdbx_description
1 polymer ?
#
loop_
_entity_poly.entity_id
_entity_poly.type
_entity_poly.pdbx_seq_one_letter_code
_entity_poly.pdbx_strand_id
1 'polypeptide(L)'
;VYIRNVPTDIRNGGDLGKDGNSIFIFEVAGLCIGHLGHLHHRLEDAHYGAVGRLDILMVPIDGGMTLSLDRMTEITARLYSSIILPMHRHSTPISEFTGRMGDDFAVEFFSGRSLTVSLKTLPDRPTIIILDGV
;
A
#
# COMPACT_ATOMS: atom_id res chain seq x y z
N VAL A 1 11.90 16.98 4.63
CA VAL A 1 10.95 16.03 4.03
C VAL A 1 10.90 16.33 2.55
N TYR A 2 11.11 15.33 1.70
CA TYR A 2 10.89 15.45 0.26
C TYR A 2 9.65 14.66 -0.11
N ILE A 3 8.79 15.22 -0.96
CA ILE A 3 7.52 14.62 -1.36
C ILE A 3 7.44 14.69 -2.87
N ARG A 4 7.14 13.55 -3.49
CA ARG A 4 6.90 13.44 -4.92
C ARG A 4 5.70 12.55 -5.17
N ASN A 5 5.18 12.57 -6.38
CA ASN A 5 4.09 11.72 -6.77
C ASN A 5 4.26 11.05 -8.13
N VAL A 6 3.58 9.92 -8.28
CA VAL A 6 3.38 9.22 -9.54
C VAL A 6 1.88 9.26 -9.83
N PRO A 7 1.43 10.09 -10.80
CA PRO A 7 0.04 10.14 -11.21
C PRO A 7 -0.44 8.78 -11.73
N THR A 8 -1.71 8.49 -11.49
CA THR A 8 -2.41 7.30 -11.97
C THR A 8 -3.85 7.69 -12.28
N ASP A 9 -4.51 6.94 -13.13
CA ASP A 9 -5.88 7.24 -13.50
C ASP A 9 -6.87 6.76 -12.43
N ILE A 10 -8.00 7.44 -12.33
CA ILE A 10 -9.13 7.02 -11.51
C ILE A 10 -10.28 6.60 -12.42
N ARG A 11 -11.16 5.74 -11.91
CA ARG A 11 -12.44 5.41 -12.55
C ARG A 11 -13.58 6.06 -11.78
N ASN A 12 -14.36 6.89 -12.45
CA ASN A 12 -15.54 7.56 -11.89
C ASN A 12 -16.77 7.13 -12.67
N GLY A 13 -17.59 6.23 -12.11
CA GLY A 13 -18.87 5.85 -12.71
C GLY A 13 -18.78 5.23 -14.12
N GLY A 14 -17.62 4.69 -14.50
CA GLY A 14 -17.36 4.11 -15.84
C GLY A 14 -16.40 4.93 -16.70
N ASP A 15 -16.21 6.21 -16.39
CA ASP A 15 -15.28 7.08 -17.11
C ASP A 15 -13.86 7.02 -16.51
N LEU A 16 -12.86 7.04 -17.38
CA LEU A 16 -11.45 7.14 -17.00
C LEU A 16 -11.10 8.61 -16.76
N GLY A 17 -10.90 8.99 -15.50
CA GLY A 17 -10.34 10.28 -15.13
C GLY A 17 -8.82 10.21 -15.17
N LYS A 18 -8.21 10.78 -16.22
CA LYS A 18 -6.76 10.81 -16.37
C LYS A 18 -6.09 11.53 -15.20
N ASP A 19 -5.01 10.95 -14.66
CA ASP A 19 -4.23 11.51 -13.56
C ASP A 19 -5.07 11.88 -12.31
N GLY A 20 -6.23 11.22 -12.14
CA GLY A 20 -7.19 11.51 -11.08
C GLY A 20 -6.87 10.85 -9.73
N ASN A 21 -5.91 9.93 -9.69
CA ASN A 21 -5.30 9.39 -8.47
C ASN A 21 -3.80 9.69 -8.47
N SER A 22 -3.19 9.65 -7.28
CA SER A 22 -1.76 9.94 -7.15
C SER A 22 -1.15 9.05 -6.09
N ILE A 23 -0.15 8.27 -6.49
CA ILE A 23 0.72 7.57 -5.53
C ILE A 23 1.68 8.61 -4.97
N PHE A 24 1.60 8.88 -3.67
CA PHE A 24 2.52 9.78 -3.01
C PHE A 24 3.68 9.01 -2.39
N ILE A 25 4.89 9.52 -2.57
CA ILE A 25 6.09 9.02 -1.94
C ILE A 25 6.64 10.11 -1.03
N PHE A 26 6.75 9.78 0.25
CA PHE A 26 7.34 10.64 1.27
C PHE A 26 8.72 10.12 1.62
N GLU A 27 9.73 10.94 1.38
CA GLU A 27 11.12 10.67 1.74
C GLU A 27 11.46 11.50 2.99
N VAL A 28 11.55 10.83 4.13
CA VAL A 28 11.69 11.48 5.43
C VAL A 28 12.45 10.58 6.41
N ALA A 29 13.35 11.17 7.19
CA ALA A 29 14.13 10.44 8.20
C ALA A 29 14.87 9.20 7.66
N GLY A 30 15.24 9.22 6.37
CA GLY A 30 15.88 8.10 5.68
C GLY A 30 14.93 6.98 5.24
N LEU A 31 13.62 7.13 5.44
CA LEU A 31 12.59 6.19 4.99
C LEU A 31 11.89 6.69 3.72
N CYS A 32 11.51 5.75 2.86
CA CYS A 32 10.62 5.96 1.71
C CYS A 32 9.24 5.35 2.03
N ILE A 33 8.22 6.20 2.11
CA ILE A 33 6.85 5.79 2.46
C ILE A 33 5.94 6.02 1.25
N GLY A 34 5.31 4.96 0.75
CA GLY A 34 4.38 5.04 -0.39
C GLY A 34 2.93 4.95 0.06
N HIS A 35 2.09 5.85 -0.45
CA HIS A 35 0.64 5.81 -0.27
C HIS A 35 -0.03 5.64 -1.63
N LEU A 36 -0.65 4.47 -1.88
CA LEU A 36 -1.20 4.15 -3.21
C LEU A 36 -2.43 4.98 -3.61
N GLY A 37 -3.05 5.66 -2.65
CA GLY A 37 -4.27 6.42 -2.90
C GLY A 37 -5.44 5.50 -3.22
N HIS A 38 -6.30 5.96 -4.12
CA HIS A 38 -7.49 5.26 -4.60
C HIS A 38 -7.19 4.65 -5.98
N LEU A 39 -6.31 3.64 -6.00
CA LEU A 39 -5.77 3.08 -7.25
C LEU A 39 -6.80 2.16 -7.95
N HIS A 40 -7.14 2.45 -9.21
CA HIS A 40 -8.23 1.77 -9.96
C HIS A 40 -7.76 0.92 -11.15
N HIS A 41 -6.46 0.92 -11.44
CA HIS A 41 -5.87 0.12 -12.51
C HIS A 41 -4.55 -0.50 -12.06
N ARG A 42 -4.05 -1.45 -12.85
CA ARG A 42 -2.74 -2.05 -12.60
C ARG A 42 -1.64 -1.03 -12.85
N LEU A 43 -0.55 -1.15 -12.11
CA LEU A 43 0.65 -0.38 -12.39
C LEU A 43 1.42 -1.01 -13.57
N GLU A 44 2.03 -0.14 -14.37
CA GLU A 44 2.88 -0.51 -15.48
C GLU A 44 4.33 -0.42 -15.01
N ASP A 45 5.27 -1.00 -15.77
CA ASP A 45 6.68 -0.97 -15.40
C ASP A 45 7.22 0.45 -15.23
N ALA A 46 6.71 1.42 -16.00
CA ALA A 46 7.02 2.84 -15.83
C ALA A 46 6.55 3.38 -14.47
N HIS A 47 5.36 2.98 -13.99
CA HIS A 47 4.88 3.35 -12.66
C HIS A 47 5.78 2.75 -11.58
N TYR A 48 6.14 1.46 -11.67
CA TYR A 48 7.04 0.84 -10.69
C TYR A 48 8.43 1.49 -10.68
N GLY A 49 8.98 1.80 -11.85
CA GLY A 49 10.25 2.51 -11.99
C GLY A 49 10.20 3.91 -11.38
N ALA A 50 9.09 4.63 -11.57
CA ALA A 50 8.89 5.96 -11.01
C ALA A 50 8.65 5.92 -9.49
N VAL A 51 7.94 4.91 -8.97
CA VAL A 51 7.72 4.73 -7.52
C VAL A 51 9.04 4.38 -6.83
N GLY A 52 9.82 3.46 -7.40
CA GLY A 52 11.07 2.99 -6.81
C GLY A 52 10.84 2.09 -5.59
N ARG A 53 11.88 1.95 -4.75
CA ARG A 53 11.79 1.15 -3.53
C ARG A 53 11.09 1.92 -2.41
N LEU A 54 10.29 1.20 -1.64
CA LEU A 54 9.53 1.73 -0.51
C LEU A 54 9.79 0.86 0.72
N ASP A 55 10.07 1.50 1.86
CA ASP A 55 10.23 0.81 3.14
C ASP A 55 8.87 0.52 3.78
N ILE A 56 7.92 1.44 3.60
CA ILE A 56 6.55 1.36 4.12
C ILE A 56 5.58 1.60 2.97
N LEU A 57 4.59 0.73 2.81
CA LEU A 57 3.55 0.84 1.78
C LEU A 57 2.16 0.85 2.42
N MET A 58 1.37 1.88 2.13
CA MET A 58 -0.04 1.97 2.50
C MET A 58 -0.91 1.52 1.32
N VAL A 59 -1.69 0.45 1.52
CA VAL A 59 -2.38 -0.28 0.44
C VAL A 59 -3.89 -0.30 0.68
N PRO A 60 -4.74 0.15 -0.27
CA PRO A 60 -6.18 0.04 -0.13
C PRO A 60 -6.63 -1.41 -0.28
N ILE A 61 -7.53 -1.86 0.59
CA ILE A 61 -8.01 -3.26 0.63
C ILE A 61 -9.54 -3.38 0.63
N ASP A 62 -10.27 -2.39 0.09
CA ASP A 62 -11.74 -2.47 -0.04
C ASP A 62 -12.21 -3.55 -1.03
N GLY A 63 -11.37 -3.97 -1.98
CA GLY A 63 -11.66 -5.07 -2.90
C GLY A 63 -12.70 -4.77 -3.99
N GLY A 64 -13.12 -3.51 -4.19
CA GLY A 64 -14.10 -3.20 -5.24
C GLY A 64 -14.45 -1.72 -5.46
N MET A 65 -14.19 -0.83 -4.51
CA MET A 65 -14.23 0.62 -4.74
C MET A 65 -12.94 1.10 -5.41
N THR A 66 -11.81 0.51 -5.03
CA THR A 66 -10.52 0.64 -5.71
C THR A 66 -10.30 -0.53 -6.67
N LEU A 67 -9.08 -1.07 -6.73
CA LEU A 67 -8.75 -2.25 -7.51
C LEU A 67 -9.14 -3.53 -6.74
N SER A 68 -9.40 -4.61 -7.47
CA SER A 68 -9.71 -5.89 -6.83
C SER A 68 -8.57 -6.35 -5.92
N LEU A 69 -8.94 -7.09 -4.87
CA LEU A 69 -8.00 -7.50 -3.84
C LEU A 69 -6.82 -8.31 -4.41
N ASP A 70 -7.09 -9.23 -5.34
CA ASP A 70 -6.04 -10.03 -6.00
C ASP A 70 -4.99 -9.17 -6.70
N ARG A 71 -5.41 -8.07 -7.35
CA ARG A 71 -4.48 -7.17 -8.03
C ARG A 71 -3.74 -6.28 -7.05
N MET A 72 -4.37 -5.89 -5.95
CA MET A 72 -3.68 -5.19 -4.86
C MET A 72 -2.63 -6.08 -4.20
N THR A 73 -2.91 -7.37 -4.02
CA THR A 73 -1.93 -8.37 -3.59
C THR A 73 -0.75 -8.44 -4.56
N GLU A 74 -0.99 -8.53 -5.88
CA GLU A 74 0.08 -8.54 -6.90
C GLU A 74 0.96 -7.28 -6.82
N ILE A 75 0.36 -6.10 -6.68
CA ILE A 75 1.09 -4.82 -6.56
C ILE A 75 1.91 -4.79 -5.27
N THR A 76 1.31 -5.20 -4.16
CA THR A 76 1.96 -5.24 -2.84
C THR A 76 3.16 -6.17 -2.84
N ALA A 77 2.98 -7.40 -3.36
CA ALA A 77 4.04 -8.39 -3.47
C ALA A 77 5.18 -7.90 -4.37
N ARG A 78 4.87 -7.20 -5.48
CA ARG A 78 5.89 -6.65 -6.39
C ARG A 78 6.67 -5.48 -5.80
N LEU A 79 6.03 -4.62 -5.01
CA LEU A 79 6.71 -3.50 -4.34
C LEU A 79 7.55 -3.96 -3.14
N TYR A 80 7.16 -5.06 -2.49
CA TYR A 80 7.94 -5.80 -1.48
C TYR A 80 8.55 -4.91 -0.38
N SER A 81 7.72 -4.07 0.23
CA SER A 81 8.13 -3.17 1.32
C SER A 81 8.29 -3.91 2.65
N SER A 82 9.17 -3.42 3.52
CA SER A 82 9.39 -3.98 4.86
C SER A 82 8.14 -3.94 5.73
N ILE A 83 7.34 -2.87 5.61
CA ILE A 83 6.05 -2.75 6.30
C ILE A 83 4.93 -2.50 5.29
N ILE A 84 3.87 -3.30 5.40
CA ILE A 84 2.61 -3.08 4.68
C ILE A 84 1.55 -2.61 5.68
N LEU A 85 0.91 -1.49 5.39
CA LEU A 85 -0.20 -0.92 6.17
C LEU A 85 -1.48 -0.97 5.34
N PRO A 86 -2.41 -1.88 5.63
CA PRO A 86 -3.71 -1.88 4.96
C PRO A 86 -4.49 -0.61 5.30
N MET A 87 -5.21 -0.07 4.32
CA MET A 87 -6.07 1.10 4.45
C MET A 87 -7.33 0.95 3.58
N HIS A 88 -8.21 1.96 3.59
CA HIS A 88 -9.48 1.95 2.83
C HIS A 88 -10.33 0.71 3.09
N ARG A 89 -10.24 0.09 4.26
CA ARG A 89 -11.05 -1.08 4.59
C ARG A 89 -12.48 -0.65 4.86
N HIS A 90 -13.43 -1.39 4.27
CA HIS A 90 -14.85 -1.23 4.56
C HIS A 90 -15.42 -2.50 5.19
N SER A 91 -15.94 -3.43 4.38
CA SER A 91 -16.47 -4.72 4.85
C SER A 91 -15.52 -5.90 4.64
N THR A 92 -14.47 -5.73 3.82
CA THR A 92 -13.50 -6.78 3.49
C THR A 92 -12.82 -7.32 4.75
N PRO A 93 -12.85 -8.63 5.05
CA PRO A 93 -12.12 -9.18 6.18
C PRO A 93 -10.60 -8.97 6.01
N ILE A 94 -9.90 -8.56 7.07
CA ILE A 94 -8.42 -8.42 7.02
C ILE A 94 -7.75 -9.75 6.62
N SER A 95 -8.29 -10.87 7.09
CA SER A 95 -7.84 -12.21 6.76
C SER A 95 -7.90 -12.52 5.26
N GLU A 96 -8.76 -11.83 4.51
CA GLU A 96 -8.88 -12.02 3.07
C GLU A 96 -7.64 -11.47 2.34
N PHE A 97 -7.15 -10.30 2.77
CA PHE A 97 -5.91 -9.71 2.25
C PHE A 97 -4.69 -10.50 2.74
N THR A 98 -4.58 -10.73 4.05
CA THR A 98 -3.40 -11.38 4.63
C THR A 98 -3.25 -12.82 4.15
N GLY A 99 -4.36 -13.56 3.99
CA GLY A 99 -4.34 -14.92 3.46
C GLY A 99 -3.83 -15.00 2.01
N ARG A 100 -4.06 -13.96 1.20
CA ARG A 100 -3.54 -13.89 -0.19
C ARG A 100 -2.06 -13.53 -0.25
N MET A 101 -1.58 -12.72 0.69
CA MET A 101 -0.15 -12.39 0.81
C MET A 101 0.67 -13.62 1.24
N GLY A 102 0.04 -14.57 1.93
CA GLY A 102 0.63 -15.87 2.25
C GLY A 102 1.82 -15.78 3.20
N ASP A 103 2.61 -16.85 3.23
CA ASP A 103 3.72 -17.02 4.18
C ASP A 103 4.98 -16.21 3.82
N ASP A 104 4.96 -15.42 2.74
CA ASP A 104 6.05 -14.50 2.40
C ASP A 104 6.06 -13.26 3.32
N PHE A 105 4.91 -12.94 3.92
CA PHE A 105 4.73 -11.79 4.79
C PHE A 105 4.37 -12.26 6.21
N ALA A 106 4.96 -11.67 7.23
CA ALA A 106 4.46 -11.83 8.59
C ALA A 106 3.19 -10.98 8.77
N VAL A 107 2.35 -11.34 9.72
CA VAL A 107 1.14 -10.57 10.07
C VAL A 107 1.20 -10.24 11.55
N GLU A 108 1.13 -8.96 11.88
CA GLU A 108 1.15 -8.48 13.26
C GLU A 108 -0.08 -7.62 13.53
N PHE A 109 -0.82 -7.96 14.59
CA PHE A 109 -1.90 -7.13 15.10
C PHE A 109 -1.38 -6.21 16.18
N PHE A 110 -1.41 -4.90 15.92
CA PHE A 110 -0.88 -3.88 16.80
C PHE A 110 -2.03 -3.17 17.52
N SER A 111 -1.97 -3.10 18.84
CA SER A 111 -3.04 -2.52 19.68
C SER A 111 -3.11 -1.00 19.62
N GLY A 112 -2.11 -0.34 19.03
CA GLY A 112 -2.10 1.11 18.84
C GLY A 112 -2.75 1.55 17.54
N ARG A 113 -3.29 2.77 17.54
CA ARG A 113 -3.84 3.46 16.35
C ARG A 113 -2.78 4.19 15.52
N SER A 114 -1.54 4.18 15.99
CA SER A 114 -0.39 4.80 15.34
C SER A 114 0.85 3.95 15.58
N LEU A 115 1.78 4.01 14.62
CA LEU A 115 3.04 3.30 14.67
C LEU A 115 4.19 4.31 14.53
N THR A 116 5.20 4.21 15.40
CA THR A 116 6.44 4.97 15.26
C THR A 116 7.51 4.05 14.70
N VAL A 117 8.12 4.47 13.59
CA VAL A 117 9.11 3.66 12.86
C VAL A 117 10.36 4.48 12.59
N SER A 118 11.50 3.80 12.60
CA SER A 118 12.79 4.28 12.11
C SER A 118 13.46 3.19 11.28
N LEU A 119 14.52 3.53 10.56
CA LEU A 119 15.35 2.54 9.85
C LEU A 119 15.82 1.39 10.74
N LYS A 120 16.07 1.65 12.03
CA LYS A 120 16.55 0.63 13.00
C LYS A 120 15.45 -0.28 13.52
N THR A 121 14.19 0.09 13.33
CA THR A 121 13.02 -0.65 13.85
C THR A 121 12.19 -1.24 12.71
N LEU A 122 12.68 -1.20 11.47
CA LEU A 122 12.08 -1.96 10.38
C LEU A 122 12.23 -3.46 10.69
N PRO A 123 11.20 -4.27 10.40
CA PRO A 123 11.27 -5.70 10.66
C PRO A 123 12.24 -6.38 9.69
N ASP A 124 12.93 -7.42 10.17
CA ASP A 124 13.89 -8.21 9.37
C ASP A 124 13.20 -9.05 8.27
N ARG A 125 11.89 -9.27 8.41
CA ARG A 125 11.02 -9.93 7.43
C ARG A 125 9.88 -8.96 7.07
N PRO A 126 9.43 -8.90 5.81
CA PRO A 126 8.28 -8.08 5.44
C PRO A 126 7.06 -8.40 6.30
N THR A 127 6.45 -7.37 6.88
CA THR A 127 5.34 -7.53 7.84
C THR A 127 4.15 -6.67 7.47
N ILE A 128 2.98 -7.28 7.44
CA ILE A 128 1.70 -6.59 7.37
C ILE A 128 1.31 -6.23 8.80
N ILE A 129 1.31 -4.94 9.12
CA ILE A 129 0.94 -4.43 10.45
C ILE A 129 -0.50 -3.94 10.39
N ILE A 130 -1.35 -4.54 11.23
CA ILE A 130 -2.77 -4.19 11.37
C ILE A 130 -2.91 -3.31 12.61
N LEU A 131 -3.14 -2.02 12.41
CA LEU A 131 -3.39 -1.06 13.48
C LEU A 131 -4.80 -1.21 14.03
N ASP A 132 -5.00 -0.75 15.27
CA ASP A 132 -6.33 -0.73 15.88
C ASP A 132 -7.31 0.19 15.12
N GLY A 133 -8.49 -0.34 14.82
CA GLY A 133 -9.58 0.34 14.12
C GLY A 133 -9.46 0.41 12.58
N VAL A 134 -8.62 -0.44 11.97
CA VAL A 134 -8.60 -0.68 10.51
C VAL A 134 -9.65 -1.72 10.11
#